data_AF-A0A1G3CA01-F1
#
_entry.id   AF-A0A1G3CA01-F1
#
_cell.length_a   1.000
_cell.length_b   1.000
_cell.length_c   1.000
_cell.angle_alpha   90.00
_cell.angle_beta   90.00
_cell.angle_gamma   90.00
#
_symmetry.space_group_name_H-M   'P 1'
#
loop_
_entity.id
_entity.type
_entity.pdbx_description
1 polymer ?
#
loop_
_entity_poly.entity_id
_entity_poly.type
_entity_poly.pdbx_seq_one_letter_code
_entity_poly.pdbx_strand_id
1 'polypeptide(L)'
;MLMKNTIVGLICFLMAAGTFLRFTDGSEGKEAEQPKEEIQQSKAVEPEKEYKLIEEIKVYLTTPKETFMYYCGPCHGNSANGKGIYFTIDLEPSPRDLTDVKYMAALTDDYLLNFITKGSAAMKKSELCPPWGNTLGEDRIKGLIAYLRGLTISKSKEGEKSAVKEEVEATKVIDGKKQGTPPAVIWSVLILLSIFFVFSARKEWNKLAEEKASKNKP
;
A
#
# COMPACT_ATOMS: atom_id res chain seq x y z
N MET A 1 23.51 38.04 29.66
CA MET A 1 24.33 36.83 29.92
C MET A 1 23.70 35.62 29.22
N LEU A 2 23.81 35.55 27.89
CA LEU A 2 23.13 34.51 27.09
C LEU A 2 23.97 34.06 25.87
N MET A 3 25.30 34.14 25.99
CA MET A 3 26.26 33.78 24.92
C MET A 3 27.45 32.96 25.44
N LYS A 4 27.31 32.27 26.58
CA LYS A 4 28.39 31.43 27.15
C LYS A 4 28.12 29.92 27.08
N ASN A 5 26.90 29.49 26.75
CA ASN A 5 26.53 28.06 26.74
C ASN A 5 26.49 27.40 25.36
N THR A 6 26.75 28.14 24.27
CA THR A 6 26.84 27.56 22.91
C THR A 6 28.28 27.22 22.50
N ILE A 7 29.29 27.71 23.21
CA ILE A 7 30.72 27.47 22.93
C ILE A 7 31.20 26.15 23.57
N VAL A 8 30.56 25.70 24.66
CA VAL A 8 30.93 24.43 25.33
C VAL A 8 30.40 23.20 24.58
N GLY A 9 29.32 23.32 23.79
CA GLY A 9 28.76 22.20 23.01
C GLY A 9 29.49 21.89 21.70
N LEU A 10 30.18 22.88 21.11
CA LEU A 10 30.87 22.73 19.81
C LEU A 10 32.26 22.09 19.97
N ILE A 11 32.87 22.19 21.15
CA ILE A 11 34.19 21.61 21.48
C ILE A 11 34.09 20.09 21.72
N CYS A 12 32.92 19.56 22.09
CA CYS A 12 32.70 18.11 22.20
C CYS A 12 32.46 17.40 20.85
N PHE A 13 32.20 18.13 19.76
CA PHE A 13 31.95 17.53 18.44
C PHE A 13 33.22 17.38 17.57
N LEU A 14 34.34 18.00 17.94
CA LEU A 14 35.59 17.98 17.15
C LEU A 14 36.70 17.05 17.68
N MET A 15 36.45 16.31 18.77
CA MET A 15 37.41 15.36 19.35
C MET A 15 37.20 13.88 18.94
N ALA A 16 36.19 13.57 18.12
CA ALA A 16 35.91 12.19 17.67
C ALA A 16 36.34 11.90 16.22
N ALA A 17 36.82 12.91 15.49
CA ALA A 17 37.29 12.78 14.11
C ALA A 17 38.69 13.39 13.97
N GLY A 18 39.69 12.72 14.53
CA GLY A 18 41.06 13.15 14.33
C GLY A 18 42.03 12.34 15.18
N THR A 19 42.98 11.72 14.50
CA THR A 19 44.24 11.19 15.04
C THR A 19 44.19 9.85 15.79
N PHE A 20 44.15 8.76 15.01
CA PHE A 20 45.06 7.65 15.25
C PHE A 20 46.11 7.64 14.13
N LEU A 21 47.37 7.78 14.55
CA LEU A 21 48.63 7.97 13.82
C LEU A 21 48.93 6.80 12.85
N ARG A 22 49.39 7.01 11.60
CA ARG A 22 50.76 7.31 11.10
C ARG A 22 51.85 6.28 11.46
N PHE A 23 52.35 5.56 10.44
CA PHE A 23 53.74 5.03 10.31
C PHE A 23 54.01 4.62 8.83
N THR A 24 54.69 5.45 8.02
CA THR A 24 56.03 5.26 7.36
C THR A 24 56.20 3.91 6.64
N ASP A 25 56.75 3.74 5.43
CA ASP A 25 57.73 4.46 4.59
C ASP A 25 57.55 3.85 3.17
N GLY A 26 57.65 4.58 2.05
CA GLY A 26 58.91 4.70 1.30
C GLY A 26 59.07 3.59 0.25
N SER A 27 58.93 3.93 -1.05
CA SER A 27 59.69 3.37 -2.19
C SER A 27 59.01 3.68 -3.53
N GLU A 28 59.83 4.28 -4.39
CA GLU A 28 59.68 4.69 -5.78
C GLU A 28 58.98 3.72 -6.75
N GLY A 29 58.23 4.31 -7.69
CA GLY A 29 58.53 4.09 -9.11
C GLY A 29 57.59 3.22 -9.94
N LYS A 30 57.18 3.84 -11.06
CA LYS A 30 56.90 3.28 -12.39
C LYS A 30 55.47 2.89 -12.74
N GLU A 31 54.91 3.81 -13.52
CA GLU A 31 53.89 3.65 -14.56
C GLU A 31 54.08 2.39 -15.41
N ALA A 32 53.00 1.60 -15.55
CA ALA A 32 52.79 0.66 -16.65
C ALA A 32 51.31 0.27 -16.72
N GLU A 33 50.63 0.87 -17.70
CA GLU A 33 49.57 0.35 -18.56
C GLU A 33 49.09 -1.10 -18.28
N GLN A 34 47.79 -1.24 -17.99
CA GLN A 34 47.08 -2.53 -17.92
C GLN A 34 46.77 -3.09 -19.32
N PRO A 35 47.09 -4.37 -19.60
CA PRO A 35 46.40 -5.16 -20.59
C PRO A 35 45.42 -6.15 -19.95
N LYS A 36 44.30 -6.31 -20.66
CA LYS A 36 43.20 -7.27 -20.45
C LYS A 36 43.70 -8.72 -20.47
N GLU A 37 43.19 -9.59 -19.60
CA GLU A 37 42.68 -10.93 -19.99
C GLU A 37 41.99 -11.69 -18.84
N GLU A 38 40.88 -12.34 -19.21
CA GLU A 38 40.43 -13.67 -18.79
C GLU A 38 40.13 -13.97 -17.31
N ILE A 39 38.84 -13.87 -16.93
CA ILE A 39 38.33 -14.47 -15.69
C ILE A 39 37.97 -15.93 -15.97
N GLN A 40 38.88 -16.83 -15.61
CA GLN A 40 38.59 -18.25 -15.48
C GLN A 40 37.99 -18.55 -14.10
N GLN A 41 36.82 -19.18 -14.18
CA GLN A 41 36.11 -19.98 -13.21
C GLN A 41 36.97 -20.58 -12.08
N SER A 42 36.73 -20.15 -10.84
CA SER A 42 37.14 -20.87 -9.64
C SER A 42 35.90 -21.33 -8.85
N LYS A 43 35.80 -22.66 -8.76
CA LYS A 43 34.83 -23.40 -7.97
C LYS A 43 35.41 -23.56 -6.57
N ALA A 44 34.78 -22.97 -5.56
CA ALA A 44 34.85 -23.42 -4.17
C ALA A 44 33.56 -22.98 -3.47
N VAL A 45 32.63 -23.92 -3.31
CA VAL A 45 31.43 -23.77 -2.49
C VAL A 45 31.77 -24.35 -1.13
N GLU A 46 31.82 -23.52 -0.09
CA GLU A 46 31.80 -23.98 1.29
C GLU A 46 30.35 -24.22 1.74
N PRO A 47 30.03 -25.38 2.34
CA PRO A 47 28.66 -25.76 2.68
C PRO A 47 28.26 -25.40 4.11
N GLU A 48 26.95 -25.23 4.28
CA GLU A 48 26.19 -25.41 5.53
C GLU A 48 26.03 -24.21 6.48
N LYS A 49 25.71 -23.02 5.95
CA LYS A 49 24.92 -22.05 6.74
C LYS A 49 23.98 -21.14 5.93
N GLU A 50 23.66 -21.54 4.71
CA GLU A 50 22.94 -20.69 3.74
C GLU A 50 21.87 -21.51 3.02
N TYR A 51 20.65 -21.63 3.58
CA TYR A 51 19.43 -21.94 2.79
C TYR A 51 18.13 -22.05 3.59
N LYS A 52 18.13 -22.06 4.93
CA LYS A 52 16.88 -22.30 5.70
C LYS A 52 15.80 -21.23 5.46
N LEU A 53 16.21 -19.97 5.33
CA LEU A 53 15.30 -18.84 5.08
C LEU A 53 14.75 -18.85 3.64
N ILE A 54 15.55 -19.28 2.67
CA ILE A 54 15.14 -19.34 1.26
C ILE A 54 14.09 -20.45 1.07
N GLU A 55 14.27 -21.60 1.71
CA GLU A 55 13.29 -22.69 1.64
C GLU A 55 11.97 -22.29 2.31
N GLU A 56 12.01 -21.62 3.47
CA GLU A 56 10.82 -21.13 4.17
C GLU A 56 10.07 -20.05 3.36
N ILE A 57 10.79 -19.11 2.74
CA ILE A 57 10.20 -18.11 1.85
C ILE A 57 9.60 -18.76 0.60
N LYS A 58 10.27 -19.77 0.03
CA LYS A 58 9.75 -20.51 -1.12
C LYS A 58 8.46 -21.25 -0.77
N VAL A 59 8.36 -21.80 0.44
CA VAL A 59 7.14 -22.40 0.98
C VAL A 59 6.02 -21.36 1.15
N TYR A 60 6.34 -20.16 1.63
CA TYR A 60 5.36 -19.07 1.79
C TYR A 60 4.84 -18.51 0.45
N LEU A 61 5.60 -18.63 -0.64
CA LEU A 61 5.21 -18.18 -1.98
C LEU A 61 4.66 -19.31 -2.85
N THR A 62 4.21 -20.41 -2.23
CA THR A 62 3.71 -21.60 -2.94
C THR A 62 2.40 -21.37 -3.66
N THR A 63 1.54 -20.46 -3.23
CA THR A 63 0.28 -20.16 -3.94
C THR A 63 0.36 -18.90 -4.80
N PRO A 64 -0.35 -18.84 -5.94
CA PRO A 64 -0.38 -17.62 -6.76
C PRO A 64 -0.88 -16.39 -5.99
N LYS A 65 -1.80 -16.60 -5.04
CA LYS A 65 -2.29 -15.53 -4.17
C LYS A 65 -1.18 -14.96 -3.31
N GLU A 66 -0.40 -15.79 -2.62
CA GLU A 66 0.72 -15.32 -1.79
C GLU A 66 1.82 -14.66 -2.62
N THR A 67 2.13 -15.24 -3.79
CA THR A 67 3.04 -14.62 -4.76
C THR A 67 2.56 -13.23 -5.16
N PHE A 68 1.26 -13.09 -5.46
CA PHE A 68 0.68 -11.78 -5.79
C PHE A 68 0.81 -10.83 -4.60
N MET A 69 0.44 -11.26 -3.38
CA MET A 69 0.51 -10.40 -2.20
C MET A 69 1.94 -9.89 -1.94
N TYR A 70 2.94 -10.74 -2.16
CA TYR A 70 4.33 -10.40 -1.91
C TYR A 70 4.93 -9.50 -2.99
N TYR A 71 4.80 -9.88 -4.27
CA TYR A 71 5.46 -9.16 -5.37
C TYR A 71 4.62 -8.03 -5.96
N CYS A 72 3.30 -8.20 -6.05
CA CYS A 72 2.41 -7.30 -6.78
C CYS A 72 1.60 -6.41 -5.83
N GLY A 73 1.18 -6.96 -4.68
CA GLY A 73 0.35 -6.34 -3.65
C GLY A 73 0.91 -5.03 -3.08
N PRO A 74 2.23 -4.83 -2.92
CA PRO A 74 2.75 -3.56 -2.42
C PRO A 74 2.35 -2.36 -3.28
N CYS A 75 2.21 -2.54 -4.60
CA CYS A 75 1.78 -1.50 -5.54
C CYS A 75 0.29 -1.61 -5.91
N HIS A 76 -0.20 -2.81 -6.21
CA HIS A 76 -1.60 -3.01 -6.65
C HIS A 76 -2.61 -3.21 -5.52
N GLY A 77 -2.15 -3.32 -4.26
CA GLY A 77 -2.97 -3.56 -3.08
C GLY A 77 -3.37 -5.03 -2.92
N ASN A 78 -3.69 -5.43 -1.69
CA ASN A 78 -4.10 -6.80 -1.38
C ASN A 78 -5.44 -7.19 -2.03
N SER A 79 -6.25 -6.20 -2.39
CA SER A 79 -7.50 -6.39 -3.15
C SER A 79 -7.30 -6.24 -4.66
N ALA A 80 -6.06 -6.04 -5.12
CA ALA A 80 -5.69 -5.81 -6.52
C ALA A 80 -6.36 -4.57 -7.18
N ASN A 81 -6.88 -3.65 -6.36
CA ASN A 81 -7.64 -2.47 -6.80
C ASN A 81 -6.76 -1.26 -7.19
N GLY A 82 -5.46 -1.47 -7.36
CA GLY A 82 -4.49 -0.42 -7.66
C GLY A 82 -4.07 0.41 -6.43
N LYS A 83 -4.62 0.15 -5.23
CA LYS A 83 -4.38 0.96 -4.02
C LYS A 83 -3.44 0.24 -3.04
N GLY A 84 -2.22 -0.05 -3.49
CA GLY A 84 -1.16 -0.61 -2.64
C GLY A 84 -0.60 0.39 -1.63
N ILE A 85 0.19 -0.09 -0.68
CA ILE A 85 0.86 0.78 0.31
C ILE A 85 1.83 1.76 -0.37
N TYR A 86 2.37 1.40 -1.53
CA TYR A 86 3.26 2.24 -2.33
C TYR A 86 2.51 3.04 -3.41
N PHE A 87 1.17 3.04 -3.40
CA PHE A 87 0.34 3.86 -4.32
C PHE A 87 0.44 5.37 -4.04
N THR A 88 0.88 5.77 -2.84
CA THR A 88 0.67 7.14 -2.34
C THR A 88 1.86 8.11 -2.45
N ILE A 89 2.98 7.71 -3.06
CA ILE A 89 4.22 8.53 -3.06
C ILE A 89 4.83 8.62 -4.46
N ASP A 90 4.12 9.16 -5.45
CA ASP A 90 4.71 9.62 -6.74
C ASP A 90 4.82 8.61 -7.90
N LEU A 91 4.06 7.50 -7.91
CA LEU A 91 3.96 6.65 -9.09
C LEU A 91 3.01 7.27 -10.13
N GLU A 92 3.58 7.97 -11.12
CA GLU A 92 2.86 8.45 -12.30
C GLU A 92 3.30 7.63 -13.54
N PRO A 93 2.40 6.87 -14.19
CA PRO A 93 0.98 6.70 -13.88
C PRO A 93 0.75 5.75 -12.70
N SER A 94 -0.37 5.97 -12.00
CA SER A 94 -0.76 5.12 -10.88
C SER A 94 -0.98 3.65 -11.29
N PRO A 95 -0.68 2.68 -10.38
CA PRO A 95 -1.00 1.27 -10.58
C PRO A 95 -2.48 1.06 -10.92
N ARG A 96 -2.74 0.29 -11.99
CA ARG A 96 -4.10 0.01 -12.45
C ARG A 96 -4.85 -0.92 -11.50
N ASP A 97 -6.16 -0.72 -11.43
CA ASP A 97 -7.12 -1.68 -10.85
C ASP A 97 -7.18 -2.95 -11.71
N LEU A 98 -6.64 -4.05 -11.19
CA LEU A 98 -6.62 -5.36 -11.84
C LEU A 98 -7.92 -6.15 -11.60
N THR A 99 -8.89 -5.56 -10.90
CA THR A 99 -10.25 -6.11 -10.72
C THR A 99 -11.27 -5.49 -11.67
N ASP A 100 -10.87 -4.49 -12.47
CA ASP A 100 -11.70 -3.93 -13.54
C ASP A 100 -12.04 -5.01 -14.58
N VAL A 101 -13.29 -5.46 -14.53
CA VAL A 101 -13.80 -6.57 -15.35
C VAL A 101 -13.69 -6.25 -16.85
N LYS A 102 -14.03 -5.01 -17.26
CA LYS A 102 -14.03 -4.63 -18.68
C LYS A 102 -12.60 -4.54 -19.21
N TYR A 103 -11.72 -3.91 -18.45
CA TYR A 103 -10.32 -3.78 -18.81
C TYR A 103 -9.65 -5.15 -18.90
N MET A 104 -9.78 -5.99 -17.86
CA MET A 104 -9.13 -7.28 -17.83
C MET A 104 -9.69 -8.23 -18.89
N ALA A 105 -10.99 -8.19 -19.20
CA ALA A 105 -11.59 -8.99 -20.26
C ALA A 105 -11.02 -8.67 -21.66
N ALA A 106 -10.56 -7.44 -21.89
CA ALA A 106 -9.97 -7.03 -23.16
C ALA A 106 -8.52 -7.53 -23.34
N LEU A 107 -7.86 -7.97 -22.27
CA LEU A 107 -6.48 -8.49 -22.32
C LEU A 107 -6.49 -10.01 -22.55
N THR A 108 -5.66 -10.50 -23.45
CA THR A 108 -5.45 -11.95 -23.64
C THR A 108 -4.50 -12.50 -22.57
N ASP A 109 -4.54 -13.81 -22.34
CA ASP A 109 -3.61 -14.45 -21.39
C ASP A 109 -2.16 -14.36 -21.88
N ASP A 110 -1.92 -14.45 -23.20
CA ASP A 110 -0.58 -14.23 -23.79
C ASP A 110 -0.07 -12.80 -23.56
N TYR A 111 -0.96 -11.81 -23.65
CA TYR A 111 -0.61 -10.42 -23.34
C TYR A 111 -0.19 -10.30 -21.87
N LEU A 112 -0.96 -10.87 -20.95
CA LEU A 112 -0.66 -10.84 -19.51
C LEU A 112 0.62 -11.61 -19.17
N LEU A 113 0.84 -12.77 -19.80
CA LEU A 113 2.06 -13.55 -19.66
C LEU A 113 3.27 -12.71 -20.08
N ASN A 114 3.21 -12.11 -21.27
CA ASN A 114 4.29 -11.27 -21.79
C ASN A 114 4.51 -10.02 -20.93
N PHE A 115 3.44 -9.38 -20.46
CA PHE A 115 3.49 -8.20 -19.59
C PHE A 115 4.17 -8.52 -18.25
N ILE A 116 3.77 -9.61 -17.58
CA ILE A 116 4.36 -9.99 -16.28
C ILE A 116 5.81 -10.43 -16.49
N THR A 117 6.10 -11.16 -17.56
CA THR A 117 7.45 -11.66 -17.85
C THR A 117 8.43 -10.52 -18.15
N LYS A 118 8.04 -9.58 -19.00
CA LYS A 118 8.93 -8.55 -19.57
C LYS A 118 8.74 -7.15 -18.98
N GLY A 119 7.76 -6.97 -18.10
CA GLY A 119 7.44 -5.68 -17.48
C GLY A 119 6.72 -4.73 -18.42
N SER A 120 6.30 -3.59 -17.89
CA SER A 120 5.49 -2.60 -18.62
C SER A 120 6.27 -1.86 -19.72
N ALA A 121 7.58 -1.69 -19.57
CA ALA A 121 8.43 -1.04 -20.56
C ALA A 121 8.43 -1.78 -21.91
N ALA A 122 8.48 -3.12 -21.89
CA ALA A 122 8.41 -3.95 -23.10
C ALA A 122 7.08 -3.79 -23.87
N MET A 123 6.05 -3.29 -23.19
CA MET A 123 4.73 -3.01 -23.76
C MET A 123 4.56 -1.54 -24.16
N LYS A 124 5.68 -0.78 -24.25
CA LYS A 124 5.71 0.67 -24.52
C LYS A 124 4.84 1.47 -23.55
N LYS A 125 4.83 1.05 -22.29
CA LYS A 125 4.16 1.74 -21.17
C LYS A 125 5.22 2.29 -20.21
N SER A 126 4.81 2.73 -19.02
CA SER A 126 5.73 3.21 -17.98
C SER A 126 6.78 2.14 -17.61
N GLU A 127 7.87 2.55 -16.99
CA GLU A 127 8.94 1.64 -16.56
C GLU A 127 8.74 1.14 -15.11
N LEU A 128 7.61 1.51 -14.49
CA LEU A 128 7.35 1.32 -13.06
C LEU A 128 6.95 -0.12 -12.68
N CYS A 129 6.45 -0.92 -13.63
CA CYS A 129 6.15 -2.33 -13.38
C CYS A 129 7.30 -3.20 -13.93
N PRO A 130 8.16 -3.76 -13.05
CA PRO A 130 9.38 -4.43 -13.46
C PRO A 130 9.09 -5.77 -14.16
N PRO A 131 10.07 -6.30 -14.94
CA PRO A 131 10.00 -7.65 -15.49
C PRO A 131 10.15 -8.71 -14.39
N TRP A 132 9.26 -9.70 -14.38
CA TRP A 132 9.29 -10.79 -13.39
C TRP A 132 9.79 -12.12 -13.94
N GLY A 133 10.12 -12.23 -15.22
CA GLY A 133 10.51 -13.49 -15.85
C GLY A 133 11.80 -14.13 -15.31
N ASN A 134 12.67 -13.34 -14.68
CA ASN A 134 13.90 -13.85 -14.04
C ASN A 134 13.69 -14.20 -12.55
N THR A 135 12.53 -13.82 -11.98
CA THR A 135 12.20 -14.04 -10.56
C THR A 135 11.16 -15.14 -10.40
N LEU A 136 10.21 -15.22 -11.32
CA LEU A 136 9.08 -16.15 -11.28
C LEU A 136 9.16 -17.09 -12.48
N GLY A 137 9.03 -18.39 -12.22
CA GLY A 137 8.85 -19.39 -13.27
C GLY A 137 7.57 -19.13 -14.09
N GLU A 138 7.54 -19.61 -15.32
CA GLU A 138 6.39 -19.42 -16.21
C GLU A 138 5.09 -20.03 -15.64
N ASP A 139 5.21 -21.18 -14.97
CA ASP A 139 4.12 -21.84 -14.24
C ASP A 139 3.53 -20.93 -13.15
N ARG A 140 4.41 -20.23 -12.42
CA ARG A 140 4.02 -19.25 -11.41
C ARG A 140 3.31 -18.05 -12.02
N ILE A 141 3.81 -17.54 -13.13
CA ILE A 141 3.20 -16.41 -13.84
C ILE A 141 1.82 -16.81 -14.39
N LYS A 142 1.68 -18.00 -14.97
CA LYS A 142 0.38 -18.55 -15.38
C LYS A 142 -0.59 -18.68 -14.19
N GLY A 143 -0.09 -19.13 -13.05
CA GLY A 143 -0.85 -19.16 -11.80
C GLY A 143 -1.33 -17.77 -11.36
N LEU A 144 -0.48 -16.74 -11.46
CA LEU A 144 -0.87 -15.35 -11.18
C LEU A 144 -1.98 -14.88 -12.11
N ILE A 145 -1.89 -15.18 -13.40
CA ILE A 145 -2.93 -14.83 -14.38
C ILE A 145 -4.26 -15.49 -13.98
N ALA A 146 -4.26 -16.79 -13.69
CA ALA A 146 -5.45 -17.50 -13.24
C ALA A 146 -6.05 -16.88 -11.95
N TYR A 147 -5.20 -16.48 -11.01
CA TYR A 147 -5.63 -15.76 -9.81
C TYR A 147 -6.33 -14.44 -10.16
N LEU A 148 -5.73 -13.62 -11.03
CA LEU A 148 -6.34 -12.35 -11.49
C LEU A 148 -7.68 -12.56 -12.21
N ARG A 149 -7.80 -13.59 -13.05
CA ARG A 149 -9.08 -13.99 -13.68
C ARG A 149 -10.13 -14.39 -12.63
N GLY A 150 -9.71 -15.10 -11.58
CA GLY A 150 -10.59 -15.44 -10.46
C GLY A 150 -11.14 -14.20 -9.74
N LEU A 151 -10.32 -13.16 -9.58
CA LEU A 151 -10.76 -11.89 -8.98
C LEU A 151 -11.82 -11.19 -9.83
N THR A 152 -11.63 -11.12 -11.15
CA THR A 152 -12.57 -10.44 -12.04
C THR A 152 -13.90 -11.20 -12.18
N ILE A 153 -13.87 -12.53 -12.19
CA ILE A 153 -15.09 -13.37 -12.17
C ILE A 153 -15.85 -13.18 -10.85
N SER A 154 -15.14 -13.07 -9.73
CA SER A 154 -15.78 -12.81 -8.43
C SER A 154 -16.43 -11.42 -8.41
N LYS A 155 -15.74 -10.42 -8.98
CA LYS A 155 -16.23 -9.04 -9.08
C LYS A 155 -17.45 -8.91 -10.00
N SER A 156 -17.47 -9.61 -11.15
CA SER A 156 -18.61 -9.57 -12.06
C SER A 156 -19.88 -10.12 -11.40
N LYS A 157 -19.76 -11.18 -10.60
CA LYS A 157 -20.87 -11.76 -9.82
C LYS A 157 -21.41 -10.80 -8.76
N GLU A 158 -20.55 -10.01 -8.11
CA GLU A 158 -20.98 -8.95 -7.18
C GLU A 158 -21.71 -7.82 -7.90
N GLY A 159 -21.21 -7.43 -9.08
CA GLY A 159 -21.83 -6.43 -9.94
C GLY A 159 -23.22 -6.86 -10.40
N GLU A 160 -23.38 -8.13 -10.80
CA GLU A 160 -24.68 -8.71 -11.15
C GLU A 160 -25.62 -8.76 -9.94
N LYS A 161 -25.13 -9.15 -8.75
CA LYS A 161 -25.94 -9.16 -7.52
C LYS A 161 -26.36 -7.76 -7.07
N SER A 162 -25.56 -6.74 -7.41
CA SER A 162 -25.84 -5.32 -7.10
C SER A 162 -26.71 -4.67 -8.17
N ALA A 163 -26.54 -5.03 -9.44
CA ALA A 163 -27.41 -4.61 -10.55
C ALA A 163 -28.79 -5.26 -10.42
N VAL A 164 -28.87 -6.53 -10.04
CA VAL A 164 -30.15 -7.17 -9.65
C VAL A 164 -30.72 -6.48 -8.42
N LYS A 165 -29.91 -5.97 -7.48
CA LYS A 165 -30.43 -5.19 -6.35
C LYS A 165 -30.93 -3.81 -6.79
N GLU A 166 -30.32 -3.16 -7.79
CA GLU A 166 -30.68 -1.85 -8.32
C GLU A 166 -31.87 -1.89 -9.30
N GLU A 167 -31.94 -2.93 -10.14
CA GLU A 167 -33.05 -3.22 -11.05
C GLU A 167 -34.27 -3.75 -10.29
N VAL A 168 -34.10 -4.65 -9.32
CA VAL A 168 -35.19 -5.02 -8.39
C VAL A 168 -35.61 -3.82 -7.54
N GLU A 169 -34.73 -2.83 -7.34
CA GLU A 169 -35.05 -1.61 -6.63
C GLU A 169 -35.78 -0.55 -7.48
N ALA A 170 -35.62 -0.59 -8.82
CA ALA A 170 -36.38 0.20 -9.79
C ALA A 170 -37.74 -0.44 -10.15
N THR A 171 -37.83 -1.78 -10.23
CA THR A 171 -39.11 -2.47 -10.51
C THR A 171 -40.01 -2.59 -9.27
N LYS A 172 -39.46 -2.46 -8.05
CA LYS A 172 -40.26 -2.43 -6.79
C LYS A 172 -40.93 -1.08 -6.49
N VAL A 173 -40.85 -0.12 -7.41
CA VAL A 173 -41.59 1.16 -7.31
C VAL A 173 -43.04 1.01 -7.77
N ILE A 174 -43.43 -0.09 -8.43
CA ILE A 174 -44.83 -0.31 -8.82
C ILE A 174 -45.59 -1.27 -7.88
N ASP A 175 -44.93 -2.11 -7.07
CA ASP A 175 -45.62 -2.81 -5.98
C ASP A 175 -44.69 -3.17 -4.81
N GLY A 176 -44.95 -2.55 -3.65
CA GLY A 176 -44.75 -3.17 -2.33
C GLY A 176 -43.33 -3.35 -1.76
N LYS A 177 -42.81 -2.28 -1.11
CA LYS A 177 -42.00 -2.29 0.13
C LYS A 177 -40.50 -2.62 0.05
N LYS A 178 -39.67 -1.56 -0.05
CA LYS A 178 -38.22 -1.57 0.29
C LYS A 178 -38.04 -1.45 1.80
N GLN A 179 -37.15 -2.25 2.39
CA GLN A 179 -36.76 -2.11 3.80
C GLN A 179 -35.57 -1.13 3.92
N GLY A 180 -35.89 0.15 3.98
CA GLY A 180 -35.08 1.15 4.68
C GLY A 180 -35.67 1.38 6.06
N THR A 181 -34.88 1.86 7.03
CA THR A 181 -35.39 2.20 8.36
C THR A 181 -36.62 3.11 8.23
N PRO A 182 -37.73 2.81 8.93
CA PRO A 182 -38.96 3.54 8.73
C PRO A 182 -38.71 5.04 8.95
N PRO A 183 -39.27 5.94 8.12
CA PRO A 183 -39.14 7.38 8.34
C PRO A 183 -39.57 7.75 9.77
N ALA A 184 -40.56 7.06 10.35
CA ALA A 184 -40.95 7.22 11.76
C ALA A 184 -39.79 7.05 12.77
N VAL A 185 -38.80 6.19 12.49
CA VAL A 185 -37.62 5.98 13.34
C VAL A 185 -36.60 7.11 13.16
N ILE A 186 -36.45 7.63 11.93
CA ILE A 186 -35.59 8.79 11.66
C ILE A 186 -36.17 10.04 12.35
N TRP A 187 -37.48 10.26 12.21
CA TRP A 187 -38.18 11.36 12.87
C TRP A 187 -38.20 11.19 14.39
N SER A 188 -38.32 9.97 14.93
CA SER A 188 -38.25 9.77 16.40
C SER A 188 -36.87 10.08 16.96
N VAL A 189 -35.79 9.71 16.27
CA VAL A 189 -34.42 10.05 16.70
C VAL A 189 -34.17 11.56 16.63
N LEU A 190 -34.63 12.24 15.57
CA LEU A 190 -34.51 13.70 15.46
C LEU A 190 -35.34 14.44 16.50
N ILE A 191 -36.55 13.97 16.80
CA ILE A 191 -37.39 14.51 17.88
C ILE A 191 -36.70 14.32 19.23
N LEU A 192 -36.15 13.14 19.52
CA LEU A 192 -35.43 12.90 20.78
C LEU A 192 -34.18 13.78 20.92
N LEU A 193 -33.40 13.94 19.85
CA LEU A 193 -32.22 14.82 19.85
C LEU A 193 -32.60 16.29 20.04
N SER A 194 -33.67 16.77 19.39
CA SER A 194 -34.16 18.14 19.56
C SER A 194 -34.67 18.40 20.97
N ILE A 195 -35.41 17.46 21.58
CA ILE A 195 -35.87 17.54 22.96
C ILE A 195 -34.68 17.62 23.93
N PHE A 196 -33.66 16.77 23.74
CA PHE A 196 -32.46 16.80 24.58
C PHE A 196 -31.73 18.15 24.52
N PHE A 197 -31.63 18.75 23.33
CA PHE A 197 -31.02 20.06 23.14
C PHE A 197 -31.83 21.18 23.82
N VAL A 198 -33.16 21.14 23.71
CA VAL A 198 -34.06 22.11 24.37
C VAL A 198 -33.99 21.98 25.89
N PHE A 199 -33.97 20.77 26.44
CA PHE A 199 -33.82 20.56 27.89
C PHE A 199 -32.46 21.06 28.39
N SER A 200 -31.39 20.79 27.63
CA SER A 200 -30.04 21.27 27.98
C SER A 200 -29.97 22.79 27.98
N ALA A 201 -30.54 23.45 26.96
CA ALA A 201 -30.61 24.90 26.88
C ALA A 201 -31.45 25.51 28.03
N ARG A 202 -32.60 24.88 28.36
CA ARG A 202 -33.47 25.36 29.44
C ARG A 202 -32.85 25.21 30.82
N LYS A 203 -32.10 24.13 31.05
CA LYS A 203 -31.35 23.92 32.29
C LYS A 203 -30.30 25.00 32.49
N GLU A 204 -29.56 25.34 31.44
CA GLU A 204 -28.54 26.40 31.52
C GLU A 204 -29.16 27.78 31.70
N TRP A 205 -30.29 28.07 31.04
CA TRP A 205 -31.02 29.32 31.25
C TRP A 205 -31.55 29.50 32.67
N ASN A 206 -32.09 28.44 33.29
CA ASN A 206 -32.57 28.51 34.67
C ASN A 206 -31.41 28.75 35.65
N LYS A 207 -30.26 28.10 35.44
CA LYS A 207 -29.05 28.31 36.25
C LYS A 207 -28.57 29.77 36.19
N LEU A 208 -28.58 30.37 35.00
CA LEU A 208 -28.22 31.79 34.82
C LEU A 208 -29.25 32.73 35.46
N ALA A 209 -30.54 32.36 35.50
CA ALA A 209 -31.58 33.13 36.17
C ALA A 209 -31.42 33.11 37.70
N GLU A 210 -31.08 31.96 38.28
CA GLU A 210 -30.79 31.80 39.72
C GLU A 210 -29.51 32.54 40.14
N GLU A 211 -28.45 32.50 39.31
CA GLU A 211 -27.23 33.26 39.56
C GLU A 211 -27.51 34.77 39.56
N LYS A 212 -28.29 35.28 38.60
CA LYS A 212 -28.70 36.69 38.56
C LYS A 212 -29.59 37.08 39.75
N ALA A 213 -30.50 36.20 40.18
CA ALA A 213 -31.38 36.44 41.31
C ALA A 213 -30.62 36.48 42.65
N SER A 214 -29.60 35.64 42.82
CA SER A 214 -28.76 35.64 44.03
C SER A 214 -27.83 36.86 44.10
N LYS A 215 -27.33 37.34 42.96
CA LYS A 215 -26.47 38.55 42.87
C LYS A 215 -27.21 39.86 43.14
N ASN A 216 -28.54 39.87 43.02
CA ASN A 216 -29.41 41.04 43.23
C ASN A 216 -30.10 41.06 44.61
N LYS A 217 -29.71 40.17 45.54
CA LYS A 217 -30.19 40.22 46.93
C LYS A 217 -29.33 41.21 47.73
N PRO A 218 -29.92 42.23 48.38
CA PRO A 218 -29.18 43.28 49.09
C PRO A 218 -28.46 42.77 50.34
#